data_AF-A0A9C8M0R8-F1
#
_entry.id   AF-A0A9C8M0R8-F1
#
_cell.length_a   1.000
_cell.length_b   1.000
_cell.length_c   1.000
_cell.angle_alpha   90.00
_cell.angle_beta   90.00
_cell.angle_gamma   90.00
#
_symmetry.space_group_name_H-M   'P 1'
#
loop_
_entity.id
_entity.type
_entity.pdbx_description
1 polymer ?
#
loop_
_entity_poly.entity_id
_entity_poly.type
_entity_poly.pdbx_seq_one_letter_code
_entity_poly.pdbx_strand_id
1 'polypeptide(L)'
;MRIGLSFAAIANPGGIGRYTRLLAGSIPILFPEHTYIAYIPSFRKNDIDKIVAEEKISGWELIEVASANRWSFETSGLPKAINLNPPDIFHGPDYLAPKSPCPVCVTVHDLSFRLYPRGMALKSLI
;
A
#
# COMPACT_ATOMS: atom_id res chain seq x y z
N MET A 1 -0.39 -0.39 18.85
CA MET A 1 0.26 0.61 17.99
C MET A 1 -0.74 1.11 16.95
N ARG A 2 -0.50 2.28 16.37
CA ARG A 2 -1.21 2.82 15.21
C ARG A 2 -0.36 2.54 13.97
N ILE A 3 -0.85 1.67 13.09
CA ILE A 3 -0.10 1.12 11.96
C ILE A 3 -0.69 1.67 10.66
N GLY A 4 0.14 2.31 9.83
CA GLY A 4 -0.25 2.82 8.52
C GLY A 4 0.09 1.84 7.39
N LEU A 5 -0.80 1.70 6.40
CA LEU A 5 -0.57 0.92 5.19
C LEU A 5 -0.97 1.73 3.95
N SER A 6 -0.13 1.72 2.91
CA SER A 6 -0.52 2.23 1.59
C SER A 6 -1.47 1.27 0.90
N PHE A 7 -2.65 1.74 0.51
CA PHE A 7 -3.60 0.97 -0.31
C PHE A 7 -3.41 1.21 -1.81
N ALA A 8 -2.37 1.94 -2.23
CA ALA A 8 -2.17 2.30 -3.64
C ALA A 8 -2.04 1.09 -4.59
N ALA A 9 -1.55 -0.05 -4.10
CA ALA A 9 -1.38 -1.28 -4.88
C ALA A 9 -2.53 -2.28 -4.72
N ILE A 10 -3.53 -2.03 -3.87
CA ILE A 10 -4.52 -3.05 -3.50
C ILE A 10 -5.38 -3.53 -4.69
N ALA A 11 -5.68 -2.61 -5.61
CA ALA A 11 -6.41 -2.89 -6.85
C ALA A 11 -5.53 -3.47 -7.98
N ASN A 12 -4.24 -3.72 -7.73
CA ASN A 12 -3.37 -4.36 -8.71
C ASN A 12 -3.79 -5.84 -8.90
N PRO A 13 -3.97 -6.33 -10.14
CA PRO A 13 -4.35 -7.73 -10.37
C PRO A 13 -3.19 -8.71 -10.16
N GLY A 14 -1.95 -8.23 -10.14
CA GLY A 14 -0.75 -9.03 -9.95
C GLY A 14 -0.44 -9.41 -8.50
N GLY A 15 0.72 -10.03 -8.30
CA GLY A 15 1.15 -10.59 -7.00
C GLY A 15 1.15 -9.56 -5.88
N ILE A 16 1.58 -8.32 -6.15
CA ILE A 16 1.61 -7.26 -5.14
C ILE A 16 0.22 -6.87 -4.65
N GLY A 17 -0.79 -6.83 -5.52
CA GLY A 17 -2.15 -6.53 -5.09
C GLY A 17 -2.73 -7.68 -4.25
N ARG A 18 -2.51 -8.93 -4.68
CA ARG A 18 -2.90 -10.11 -3.88
C ARG A 18 -2.26 -10.09 -2.49
N TYR A 19 -0.97 -9.80 -2.40
CA TYR A 19 -0.26 -9.65 -1.13
C TYR A 19 -0.89 -8.56 -0.26
N THR A 20 -1.10 -7.37 -0.83
CA THR A 20 -1.67 -6.22 -0.11
C THR A 20 -3.07 -6.54 0.43
N ARG A 21 -3.91 -7.21 -0.37
CA ARG A 21 -5.27 -7.61 0.04
C ARG A 21 -5.28 -8.64 1.16
N LEU A 22 -4.46 -9.68 1.05
CA LEU A 22 -4.33 -10.69 2.12
C LEU A 22 -3.80 -10.08 3.41
N LEU A 23 -2.81 -9.18 3.31
CA LEU A 23 -2.27 -8.45 4.44
C LEU A 23 -3.36 -7.59 5.10
N ALA A 24 -4.06 -6.77 4.31
CA ALA A 24 -5.11 -5.88 4.79
C ALA A 24 -6.30 -6.64 5.41
N GLY A 25 -6.68 -7.79 4.83
CA GLY A 25 -7.78 -8.62 5.36
C GLY A 25 -7.40 -9.41 6.63
N SER A 26 -6.12 -9.73 6.83
CA SER A 26 -5.71 -10.65 7.91
C SER A 26 -5.14 -9.93 9.13
N ILE A 27 -4.37 -8.86 8.96
CA ILE A 27 -3.63 -8.24 10.06
C ILE A 27 -4.55 -7.74 11.19
N PRO A 28 -5.64 -7.00 10.92
CA PRO A 28 -6.53 -6.54 11.99
C PRO A 28 -7.22 -7.66 12.76
N ILE A 29 -7.39 -8.83 12.13
CA ILE A 29 -7.97 -10.03 12.76
C ILE A 29 -6.94 -10.70 13.69
N LEU A 30 -5.69 -10.81 13.25
CA LEU A 30 -4.62 -11.49 13.98
C LEU A 30 -4.07 -10.65 15.15
N PHE A 31 -4.08 -9.32 15.01
CA PHE A 31 -3.54 -8.39 16.00
C PHE A 31 -4.57 -7.27 16.30
N PRO A 32 -5.72 -7.60 16.93
CA PRO A 32 -6.81 -6.64 17.16
C PRO A 32 -6.49 -5.55 18.19
N GLU A 33 -5.42 -5.71 18.97
CA GLU A 33 -4.94 -4.73 19.96
C GLU A 33 -4.26 -3.50 19.33
N HIS A 34 -4.14 -3.47 18.01
CA HIS A 34 -3.61 -2.35 17.25
C HIS A 34 -4.71 -1.60 16.51
N THR A 35 -4.41 -0.38 16.09
CA THR A 35 -5.28 0.43 15.23
C THR A 35 -4.62 0.60 13.87
N TYR A 36 -5.42 0.68 12.83
CA TYR A 36 -4.94 0.57 11.46
C TYR A 36 -5.45 1.72 10.61
N ILE A 37 -4.56 2.33 9.83
CA ILE A 37 -4.86 3.41 8.90
C ILE A 37 -4.53 2.95 7.49
N ALA A 38 -5.48 3.07 6.58
CA ALA A 38 -5.28 2.82 5.16
C ALA A 38 -5.24 4.15 4.41
N TYR A 39 -4.12 4.45 3.77
CA TYR A 39 -3.99 5.65 2.93
C TYR A 39 -4.40 5.33 1.50
N ILE A 40 -5.45 6.00 1.01
CA ILE A 40 -6.09 5.74 -0.28
C ILE A 40 -5.84 6.90 -1.24
N PRO A 41 -5.22 6.68 -2.41
CA PRO A 41 -5.14 7.72 -3.44
C PRO A 41 -6.51 8.08 -4.02
N SER A 42 -6.90 9.36 -3.98
CA SER A 42 -8.21 9.82 -4.48
C SER A 42 -8.47 9.44 -5.94
N PHE A 43 -7.45 9.46 -6.81
CA PHE A 43 -7.59 9.08 -8.23
C PHE A 43 -7.90 7.59 -8.47
N ARG A 44 -7.78 6.73 -7.45
CA ARG A 44 -8.20 5.31 -7.50
C ARG A 44 -9.24 4.94 -6.46
N LYS A 45 -9.86 5.92 -5.81
CA LYS A 45 -10.77 5.68 -4.68
C LYS A 45 -11.85 4.65 -5.02
N ASN A 46 -12.52 4.80 -6.16
CA ASN A 46 -13.61 3.90 -6.57
C ASN A 46 -13.16 2.44 -6.73
N ASP A 47 -11.99 2.22 -7.34
CA ASP A 47 -11.45 0.86 -7.53
C ASP A 47 -11.09 0.24 -6.17
N ILE A 48 -10.52 1.04 -5.28
CA ILE A 48 -10.11 0.61 -3.94
C ILE A 48 -11.33 0.30 -3.08
N ASP A 49 -12.34 1.17 -3.05
CA ASP A 49 -13.59 0.96 -2.32
C ASP A 49 -14.28 -0.32 -2.77
N LYS A 50 -14.32 -0.56 -4.10
CA LYS A 50 -14.88 -1.79 -4.67
C LYS A 50 -14.17 -3.04 -4.15
N ILE A 51 -12.84 -3.04 -4.20
CA ILE A 51 -12.03 -4.18 -3.72
C ILE A 51 -12.21 -4.39 -2.22
N VAL A 52 -12.22 -3.32 -1.42
CA VAL A 52 -12.43 -3.38 0.02
C VAL A 52 -13.79 -4.02 0.34
N ALA A 53 -14.84 -3.66 -0.40
CA ALA A 53 -16.17 -4.24 -0.25
C ALA A 53 -16.23 -5.71 -0.70
N GLU A 54 -15.72 -6.03 -1.90
CA GLU A 54 -15.77 -7.37 -2.48
C GLU A 54 -14.98 -8.39 -1.64
N GLU A 55 -13.80 -7.99 -1.14
CA GLU A 55 -12.95 -8.84 -0.31
C GLU A 55 -13.24 -8.72 1.19
N LYS A 56 -14.26 -7.95 1.58
CA LYS A 56 -14.71 -7.77 2.97
C LYS A 56 -13.59 -7.30 3.91
N ILE A 57 -12.72 -6.43 3.42
CA ILE A 57 -11.60 -5.88 4.19
C ILE A 57 -12.16 -4.90 5.21
N SER A 58 -11.82 -5.08 6.49
CA SER A 58 -12.36 -4.30 7.60
C SER A 58 -11.30 -4.07 8.69
N GLY A 59 -11.60 -3.24 9.68
CA GLY A 59 -10.67 -2.89 10.75
C GLY A 59 -9.69 -1.74 10.43
N TRP A 60 -9.93 -1.01 9.33
CA TRP A 60 -9.09 0.10 8.86
C TRP A 60 -9.83 1.45 8.93
N GLU A 61 -9.17 2.47 9.46
CA GLU A 61 -9.53 3.88 9.24
C GLU A 61 -9.04 4.29 7.84
N LEU A 62 -9.98 4.63 6.95
CA LEU A 62 -9.65 4.98 5.57
C LEU A 62 -9.37 6.49 5.47
N ILE A 63 -8.15 6.86 5.10
CA ILE A 63 -7.75 8.25 4.84
C ILE A 63 -7.57 8.43 3.34
N GLU A 64 -8.48 9.19 2.73
CA GLU A 64 -8.34 9.62 1.35
C GLU A 64 -7.26 10.71 1.22
N VAL A 65 -6.35 10.51 0.27
CA VAL A 65 -5.23 11.40 -0.01
C VAL A 65 -5.42 12.02 -1.39
N ALA A 66 -5.71 13.33 -1.39
CA ALA A 66 -5.88 14.12 -2.60
C ALA A 66 -4.64 14.01 -3.51
N SER A 67 -4.84 13.46 -4.70
CA SER A 67 -3.79 13.19 -5.68
C SER A 67 -4.41 13.03 -7.08
N ALA A 68 -3.76 13.60 -8.10
CA ALA A 68 -4.23 13.53 -9.48
C ALA A 68 -3.79 12.22 -10.17
N ASN A 69 -2.67 11.66 -9.72
CA ASN A 69 -2.07 10.44 -10.26
C ASN A 69 -1.11 9.82 -9.25
N ARG A 70 -0.55 8.65 -9.61
CA ARG A 70 0.35 7.88 -8.74
C ARG A 70 1.57 8.69 -8.29
N TRP A 71 2.19 9.44 -9.19
CA TRP A 71 3.36 10.25 -8.85
C TRP A 71 3.03 11.28 -7.76
N SER A 72 1.98 12.08 -7.96
CA SER A 72 1.55 13.09 -6.98
C SER A 72 1.14 12.50 -5.63
N PHE A 73 0.57 11.30 -5.61
CA PHE A 73 0.27 10.57 -4.38
C PHE A 73 1.54 10.21 -3.63
N GLU A 74 2.51 9.57 -4.28
CA GLU A 74 3.74 9.09 -3.64
C GLU A 74 4.68 10.22 -3.19
N THR A 75 4.87 11.24 -4.04
CA THR A 75 5.91 12.25 -3.78
C THR A 75 5.46 13.35 -2.83
N SER A 76 4.15 13.61 -2.74
CA SER A 76 3.64 14.80 -2.05
C SER A 76 2.41 14.51 -1.19
N GLY A 77 1.40 13.84 -1.74
CA GLY A 77 0.14 13.59 -1.04
C GLY A 77 0.33 12.71 0.20
N LEU A 78 0.92 11.54 0.02
CA LEU A 78 1.13 10.54 1.07
C LEU A 78 2.10 11.05 2.15
N PRO A 79 3.28 11.65 1.82
CA PRO A 79 4.11 12.31 2.82
C PRO A 79 3.36 13.37 3.63
N LYS A 80 2.52 14.21 3.00
CA LYS A 80 1.74 15.23 3.71
C LYS A 80 0.72 14.60 4.65
N ALA A 81 0.00 13.57 4.20
CA ALA A 81 -1.00 12.87 5.00
C ALA A 81 -0.37 12.20 6.23
N ILE A 82 0.78 11.54 6.05
CA ILE A 82 1.53 10.93 7.15
C ILE A 82 2.05 11.99 8.13
N ASN A 83 2.60 13.11 7.65
CA ASN A 83 3.10 14.17 8.53
C ASN A 83 2.03 14.83 9.40
N LEU A 84 0.78 14.90 8.92
CA LEU A 84 -0.33 15.50 9.68
C LEU A 84 -0.76 14.64 10.86
N ASN A 85 -0.73 13.32 10.71
CA ASN A 85 -1.08 12.37 11.76
C ASN A 85 -0.22 11.10 11.61
N PRO A 86 1.02 11.12 12.13
CA PRO A 86 1.97 10.05 11.90
C PRO A 86 1.56 8.78 12.64
N PRO A 87 1.51 7.61 11.98
CA PRO A 87 1.38 6.34 12.67
C PRO A 87 2.69 6.00 13.40
N ASP A 88 2.66 5.03 14.31
CA ASP A 88 3.86 4.52 14.98
C ASP A 88 4.81 3.85 13.98
N ILE A 89 4.25 3.25 12.92
CA ILE A 89 4.98 2.66 11.79
C ILE A 89 4.13 2.74 10.53
N PHE A 90 4.78 2.97 9.39
CA PHE A 90 4.14 2.94 8.07
C PHE A 90 4.67 1.78 7.22
N HIS A 91 3.79 1.10 6.48
CA HIS A 91 4.14 0.02 5.56
C HIS A 91 3.79 0.38 4.11
N GLY A 92 4.80 0.41 3.25
CA GLY A 92 4.66 0.48 1.79
C GLY A 92 4.79 -0.92 1.17
N PRO A 93 3.71 -1.57 0.70
CA PRO A 93 3.79 -2.94 0.22
C PRO A 93 4.50 -3.04 -1.15
N ASP A 94 4.56 -1.95 -1.91
CA ASP A 94 5.09 -1.91 -3.27
C ASP A 94 6.39 -1.13 -3.36
N TYR A 95 7.38 -1.52 -2.54
CA TYR A 95 8.78 -1.04 -2.53
C TYR A 95 8.98 0.49 -2.36
N LEU A 96 7.91 1.29 -2.25
CA LEU A 96 8.00 2.73 -2.08
C LEU A 96 7.96 3.12 -0.60
N ALA A 97 8.98 3.88 -0.19
CA ALA A 97 9.07 4.50 1.11
C ALA A 97 8.78 6.01 0.97
N PRO A 98 7.70 6.55 1.57
CA PRO A 98 7.49 7.99 1.59
C PRO A 98 8.50 8.65 2.52
N LYS A 99 8.75 9.95 2.30
CA LYS A 99 9.39 10.77 3.33
C LYS A 99 8.45 10.83 4.55
N SER A 100 8.91 10.29 5.67
CA SER A 100 8.08 10.06 6.85
C SER A 100 8.79 10.49 8.14
N PRO A 101 8.08 11.02 9.15
CA PRO A 101 8.61 11.24 10.49
C PRO A 101 8.61 9.96 11.35
N CYS A 102 7.93 8.90 10.90
CA CYS A 102 7.89 7.60 11.58
C CYS A 102 8.69 6.53 10.81
N PRO A 103 9.08 5.43 11.48
CA PRO A 103 9.70 4.29 10.83
C PRO A 103 8.86 3.77 9.65
N VAL A 104 9.56 3.41 8.57
CA VAL A 104 8.95 2.90 7.34
C VAL A 104 9.43 1.48 7.08
N CYS A 105 8.49 0.54 7.00
CA CYS A 105 8.70 -0.79 6.46
C CYS A 105 8.31 -0.79 4.98
N VAL A 106 9.10 -1.46 4.14
CA VAL A 106 8.73 -1.70 2.74
C VAL A 106 8.82 -3.18 2.41
N THR A 107 7.90 -3.65 1.59
CA THR A 107 8.00 -4.99 1.00
C THR A 107 8.63 -4.89 -0.38
N VAL A 108 9.74 -5.60 -0.57
CA VAL A 108 10.35 -5.81 -1.89
C VAL A 108 9.87 -7.15 -2.41
N HIS A 109 8.88 -7.13 -3.31
CA HIS A 109 8.20 -8.34 -3.79
C HIS A 109 8.89 -9.02 -4.97
N ASP A 110 9.75 -8.31 -5.71
CA ASP A 110 10.58 -8.90 -6.74
C ASP A 110 11.95 -8.21 -6.81
N LEU A 111 12.94 -8.97 -7.29
CA LEU A 111 14.30 -8.47 -7.57
C LEU A 111 14.56 -8.45 -9.07
N SER A 112 13.50 -8.46 -9.89
CA SER A 112 13.60 -8.60 -11.35
C SER A 112 14.36 -7.44 -11.94
N PHE A 113 14.19 -6.23 -11.42
CA PHE A 113 14.95 -5.05 -11.85
C PHE A 113 16.44 -5.14 -11.55
N ARG A 114 16.84 -5.87 -10.49
CA ARG A 114 18.24 -6.09 -10.14
C ARG A 114 18.87 -7.21 -10.97
N LEU A 115 18.13 -8.30 -11.17
CA LEU A 115 18.62 -9.50 -11.86
C LEU A 115 18.49 -9.39 -13.38
N TYR A 116 17.50 -8.65 -13.87
CA TYR A 116 17.18 -8.45 -15.28
C TYR A 116 16.90 -6.96 -15.60
N PRO A 117 17.92 -6.08 -15.46
CA PRO A 117 17.76 -4.63 -15.60
C PRO A 117 17.29 -4.17 -17.00
N ARG A 118 17.31 -5.07 -18.01
CA ARG A 118 16.82 -4.82 -19.38
C ARG A 118 15.37 -5.26 -19.61
N GLY A 119 14.63 -5.64 -18.56
CA GLY A 119 13.18 -5.89 -18.63
C GLY A 119 12.75 -7.30 -19.06
N MET A 120 13.67 -8.27 -19.15
CA MET A 120 13.31 -9.67 -19.40
C MET A 120 12.95 -10.38 -18.10
N ALA A 121 11.69 -10.34 -17.70
CA ALA A 121 11.14 -11.45 -16.94
C ALA A 121 11.04 -12.64 -17.93
N LEU A 122 11.78 -13.73 -17.69
CA LEU A 122 11.75 -14.93 -18.52
C LEU A 122 10.29 -15.36 -18.78
N LYS A 123 9.80 -15.09 -19.99
CA LYS A 123 8.60 -15.73 -20.56
C LYS A 123 8.92 -16.49 -21.85
N SER A 124 10.19 -16.73 -22.14
CA SER A 124 10.65 -17.30 -23.42
C SER A 124 11.47 -18.58 -23.29
N LEU A 125 11.17 -19.45 -22.31
CA LEU A 125 11.91 -20.70 -22.11
C LEU A 125 11.03 -21.92 -21.72
N ILE A 126 9.73 -21.87 -22.04
CA ILE A 126 8.84 -23.04 -22.02
C ILE A 126 8.03 -23.04 -23.31
#